data_AF-A0A9D4X2U5-F1
#
_entry.id   AF-A0A9D4X2U5-F1
#
_cell.length_a   1.000
_cell.length_b   1.000
_cell.length_c   1.000
_cell.angle_alpha   90.00
_cell.angle_beta   90.00
_cell.angle_gamma   90.00
#
_symmetry.space_group_name_H-M   'P 1'
#
loop_
_entity.id
_entity.type
_entity.pdbx_description
1 polymer ?
#
loop_
_entity_poly.entity_id
_entity_poly.type
_entity_poly.pdbx_seq_one_letter_code
_entity_poly.pdbx_strand_id
1 'polypeptide(L)'
;MRVLNRDVRIVLEGVDKFSNLIGSVYYPDGESAKDLALELVENGFAKYVEWSANMMEEEAKRRLKTAELQAKKSKLKLWTNYVPPPTNSKAIHGQNFTGKVVEVVSGDCIIVADDSIPYGSPLAERRVNLSSIRCPKIGNPRRDEKPAPYAREAKEFLRTRLIGRQVNVQMEYSRKVGTADGSAVPAGAPEARTMDFGSVFLPSASKAEGDNAPSAVASTGSQQIGVNVAELVVGRGFGNVV
;
A
#
# COMPACT_ATOMS: atom_id res chain seq x y z
N MET A 1 2.01 -5.80 -36.23
CA MET A 1 2.41 -7.23 -36.12
C MET A 1 2.35 -8.06 -37.40
N ARG A 2 3.50 -8.25 -38.05
CA ARG A 2 3.72 -9.38 -38.97
C ARG A 2 5.15 -9.87 -38.71
N VAL A 3 5.29 -10.96 -37.95
CA VAL A 3 6.60 -11.55 -37.59
C VAL A 3 6.86 -12.87 -38.35
N LEU A 4 5.85 -13.41 -39.03
CA LEU A 4 5.97 -14.62 -39.83
C LEU A 4 7.01 -14.44 -40.95
N ASN A 5 7.88 -15.45 -41.13
CA ASN A 5 8.96 -15.48 -42.14
C ASN A 5 9.90 -14.26 -42.08
N ARG A 6 10.24 -13.81 -40.88
CA ARG A 6 11.24 -12.76 -40.64
C ARG A 6 12.37 -13.29 -39.79
N ASP A 7 13.57 -12.76 -40.02
CA ASP A 7 14.69 -12.93 -39.11
C ASP A 7 14.38 -12.23 -37.79
N VAL A 8 14.55 -12.96 -36.69
CA VAL A 8 14.28 -12.45 -35.34
C VAL A 8 15.49 -12.70 -34.45
N ARG A 9 15.66 -11.81 -33.47
CA ARG A 9 16.65 -11.97 -32.41
C ARG A 9 15.93 -12.47 -31.16
N ILE A 10 16.40 -13.59 -30.61
CA ILE A 10 15.86 -14.18 -29.39
C ILE A 10 16.89 -14.00 -28.28
N VAL A 11 16.42 -13.56 -27.10
CA VAL A 11 17.21 -13.49 -25.87
C VAL A 11 16.61 -14.47 -24.89
N LEU A 12 17.34 -15.54 -24.56
CA LEU A 12 16.90 -16.54 -23.59
C LEU A 12 17.17 -16.06 -22.17
N GLU A 13 16.15 -16.09 -21.32
CA GLU A 13 16.17 -15.54 -19.96
C GLU A 13 16.08 -16.64 -18.90
N GLY A 14 15.38 -17.74 -19.20
CA GLY A 14 15.22 -18.81 -18.24
C GLY A 14 14.62 -20.08 -18.83
N VAL A 15 14.53 -21.09 -17.97
CA VAL A 15 13.89 -22.37 -18.26
C VAL A 15 12.98 -22.72 -17.09
N ASP A 16 11.78 -23.18 -17.38
CA ASP A 16 10.86 -23.65 -16.34
C ASP A 16 11.14 -25.09 -15.90
N LYS A 17 10.35 -25.60 -14.95
CA LYS A 17 10.48 -26.98 -14.43
C LYS A 17 10.13 -28.07 -15.45
N PHE A 18 9.50 -27.69 -16.56
CA PHE A 18 9.09 -28.58 -17.64
C PHE A 18 10.01 -28.48 -18.87
N SER A 19 11.16 -27.82 -18.73
CA SER A 19 12.12 -27.57 -19.81
C SER A 19 11.61 -26.66 -20.94
N ASN A 20 10.60 -25.82 -20.67
CA ASN A 20 10.20 -24.77 -21.60
C ASN A 20 11.16 -23.58 -21.49
N LEU A 21 11.66 -23.12 -22.64
CA LEU A 21 12.51 -21.94 -22.73
C LEU A 21 11.66 -20.66 -22.63
N ILE A 22 12.11 -19.73 -21.80
CA ILE A 22 11.49 -18.41 -21.61
C ILE A 22 12.49 -17.36 -22.09
N GLY A 23 12.01 -16.41 -22.88
CA GLY A 23 12.86 -15.36 -23.42
C GLY A 23 12.09 -14.30 -24.18
N SER A 24 12.83 -13.24 -24.51
CA SER A 24 12.35 -12.09 -25.26
C SER A 24 12.62 -12.25 -26.76
N VAL A 25 11.63 -11.91 -27.58
CA VAL A 25 11.71 -11.99 -29.05
C VAL A 25 11.65 -10.59 -29.64
N TYR A 26 12.69 -10.24 -30.38
CA TYR A 26 12.79 -8.97 -31.09
C TYR A 26 12.76 -9.19 -32.59
N TYR A 27 11.98 -8.38 -33.29
CA TYR A 27 11.90 -8.42 -34.74
C TYR A 27 12.26 -7.04 -35.34
N PRO A 28 12.87 -7.00 -36.54
CA PRO A 28 13.23 -5.74 -37.18
C PRO A 28 11.98 -5.01 -37.67
N ASP A 29 11.91 -3.71 -37.38
CA ASP A 29 10.93 -2.77 -37.92
C ASP A 29 11.62 -1.47 -38.34
N GLY A 30 11.94 -1.38 -39.63
CA GLY A 30 12.80 -0.34 -40.18
C GLY A 30 14.22 -0.41 -39.61
N GLU A 31 14.73 0.71 -39.12
CA GLU A 31 16.05 0.80 -38.48
C GLU A 31 16.04 0.39 -37.00
N SER A 32 14.87 0.03 -36.45
CA SER A 32 14.70 -0.28 -35.02
C SER A 32 14.31 -1.75 -34.81
N ALA A 33 14.72 -2.33 -33.67
CA ALA A 33 14.22 -3.63 -33.23
C ALA A 33 13.02 -3.42 -32.30
N LYS A 34 11.89 -4.05 -32.61
CA LYS A 34 10.69 -4.02 -31.76
C LYS A 34 10.57 -5.29 -30.93
N ASP A 35 10.12 -5.11 -29.69
CA ASP A 35 9.80 -6.17 -28.76
C ASP A 35 8.40 -6.71 -29.08
N LEU A 36 8.33 -7.99 -29.45
CA LEU A 36 7.08 -8.65 -29.80
C LEU A 36 6.13 -8.79 -28.60
N ALA A 37 6.66 -9.14 -27.43
CA ALA A 37 5.85 -9.32 -26.22
C ALA A 37 5.23 -8.00 -25.80
N LEU A 38 6.02 -6.91 -25.85
CA LEU A 38 5.53 -5.58 -25.53
C LEU A 38 4.38 -5.17 -26.45
N GLU A 39 4.57 -5.26 -27.77
CA GLU A 39 3.52 -4.85 -28.72
C GLU A 39 2.26 -5.75 -28.58
N LEU A 40 2.40 -7.02 -28.19
CA LEU A 40 1.27 -7.95 -28.00
C LEU A 40 0.44 -7.52 -26.80
N VAL A 41 1.11 -7.17 -25.70
CA VAL A 41 0.49 -6.73 -24.46
C VAL A 41 -0.14 -5.34 -24.63
N GLU A 42 0.57 -4.38 -25.25
CA GLU A 42 0.07 -3.02 -25.52
C GLU A 42 -1.23 -3.04 -26.34
N ASN A 43 -1.33 -3.96 -27.30
CA ASN A 43 -2.49 -4.11 -28.16
C ASN A 43 -3.61 -4.98 -27.55
N GLY A 44 -3.42 -5.53 -26.34
CA GLY A 44 -4.40 -6.39 -25.66
C GLY A 44 -4.55 -7.78 -26.27
N PHE A 45 -3.54 -8.27 -27.01
CA PHE A 45 -3.51 -9.65 -27.53
C PHE A 45 -2.93 -10.65 -26.52
N ALA A 46 -2.11 -10.18 -25.58
CA ALA A 46 -1.48 -10.99 -24.54
C ALA A 46 -1.69 -10.41 -23.14
N LYS A 47 -1.40 -11.23 -22.12
CA LYS A 47 -1.43 -10.85 -20.70
C LYS A 47 -0.02 -10.82 -20.14
N TYR A 48 0.21 -9.93 -19.18
CA TYR A 48 1.40 -9.95 -18.35
C TYR A 48 1.31 -11.10 -17.34
N VAL A 49 2.43 -11.81 -17.16
CA VAL A 49 2.53 -12.94 -16.23
C VAL A 49 3.72 -12.71 -15.32
N GLU A 50 3.45 -12.54 -14.03
CA GLU A 50 4.46 -12.08 -13.07
C GLU A 50 5.59 -13.08 -12.84
N TRP A 51 5.30 -14.37 -12.79
CA TRP A 51 6.32 -15.39 -12.52
C TRP A 51 7.36 -15.49 -13.63
N SER A 52 6.95 -15.37 -14.91
CA SER A 52 7.87 -15.38 -16.05
C SER A 52 8.60 -14.04 -16.17
N ALA A 53 7.91 -12.93 -15.89
CA ALA A 53 8.51 -11.60 -15.89
C ALA A 53 9.62 -11.42 -14.84
N ASN A 54 9.60 -12.19 -13.75
CA ASN A 54 10.68 -12.19 -12.75
C ASN A 54 11.99 -12.82 -13.27
N MET A 55 11.98 -13.48 -14.42
CA MET A 55 13.19 -13.98 -15.08
C MET A 55 13.79 -12.94 -16.05
N MET A 56 13.06 -11.86 -16.31
CA MET A 56 13.46 -10.77 -17.21
C MET A 56 14.20 -9.66 -16.47
N GLU A 57 14.79 -8.73 -17.23
CA GLU A 57 15.30 -7.48 -16.68
C GLU A 57 14.17 -6.62 -16.09
N GLU A 58 14.45 -5.93 -14.97
CA GLU A 58 13.46 -5.12 -14.24
C GLU A 58 12.83 -4.01 -15.12
N GLU A 59 13.59 -3.42 -16.05
CA GLU A 59 13.04 -2.43 -16.98
C GLU A 59 12.02 -3.05 -17.95
N ALA A 60 12.32 -4.20 -18.53
CA ALA A 60 11.42 -4.91 -19.44
C ALA A 60 10.13 -5.35 -18.71
N LYS A 61 10.29 -5.91 -17.51
CA LYS A 61 9.18 -6.25 -16.60
C LYS A 61 8.27 -5.05 -16.33
N ARG A 62 8.84 -3.89 -16.00
CA ARG A 62 8.08 -2.65 -15.77
C ARG A 62 7.32 -2.22 -17.02
N ARG A 63 7.96 -2.24 -18.19
CA ARG A 63 7.33 -1.85 -19.48
C ARG A 63 6.14 -2.73 -19.81
N LEU A 64 6.28 -4.06 -19.70
CA LEU A 64 5.18 -5.01 -19.93
C LEU A 64 4.01 -4.80 -18.96
N LYS A 65 4.31 -4.57 -17.67
CA LYS A 65 3.29 -4.29 -16.67
C LYS A 65 2.52 -3.00 -16.96
N THR A 66 3.22 -1.94 -17.38
CA THR A 66 2.59 -0.67 -17.78
C THR A 66 1.73 -0.83 -19.04
N ALA A 67 2.23 -1.55 -20.05
CA ALA A 67 1.49 -1.85 -21.28
C ALA A 67 0.18 -2.59 -21.00
N GLU A 68 0.19 -3.59 -20.13
CA GLU A 68 -1.03 -4.34 -19.79
C GLU A 68 -2.04 -3.43 -19.08
N LEU A 69 -1.57 -2.56 -18.18
CA LEU A 69 -2.43 -1.60 -17.48
C LEU A 69 -3.12 -0.66 -18.47
N GLN A 70 -2.38 -0.18 -19.48
CA GLN A 70 -2.94 0.66 -20.54
C GLN A 70 -3.97 -0.12 -21.39
N ALA A 71 -3.66 -1.36 -21.78
CA ALA A 71 -4.59 -2.20 -22.54
C ALA A 71 -5.89 -2.50 -21.76
N LYS A 72 -5.80 -2.73 -20.44
CA LYS A 72 -6.94 -2.87 -19.53
C LYS A 72 -7.76 -1.59 -19.43
N LYS A 73 -7.09 -0.45 -19.25
CA LYS A 73 -7.75 0.88 -19.17
C LYS A 73 -8.53 1.20 -20.43
N SER A 74 -7.93 0.90 -21.60
CA SER A 74 -8.53 1.11 -22.91
C SER A 74 -9.48 -0.02 -23.34
N LYS A 75 -9.66 -1.06 -22.50
CA LYS A 75 -10.51 -2.24 -22.77
C LYS A 75 -10.25 -2.88 -24.14
N LEU A 76 -8.98 -3.04 -24.50
CA LEU A 76 -8.60 -3.58 -25.80
C LEU A 76 -8.76 -5.10 -25.85
N LYS A 77 -9.49 -5.61 -26.85
CA LYS A 77 -9.53 -7.02 -27.27
C LYS A 77 -9.80 -8.00 -26.12
N LEU A 78 -8.75 -8.66 -25.61
CA LEU A 78 -8.88 -9.58 -24.48
C LEU A 78 -9.46 -8.88 -23.23
N TRP A 79 -9.36 -7.56 -23.16
CA TRP A 79 -9.85 -6.71 -22.07
C TRP A 79 -11.20 -6.03 -22.33
N THR A 80 -11.92 -6.32 -23.42
CA THR A 80 -13.21 -5.68 -23.75
C THR A 80 -14.22 -5.77 -22.60
N ASN A 81 -14.28 -6.92 -21.93
CA ASN A 81 -15.15 -7.18 -20.79
C ASN A 81 -14.38 -7.19 -19.45
N TYR A 82 -13.22 -6.54 -19.40
CA TYR A 82 -12.43 -6.50 -18.17
C TYR A 82 -13.18 -5.74 -17.08
N VAL A 83 -13.48 -6.45 -15.99
CA VAL A 83 -13.95 -5.87 -14.74
C VAL A 83 -12.76 -5.93 -13.77
N PRO A 84 -12.25 -4.79 -13.29
CA PRO A 84 -11.23 -4.79 -12.25
C PRO A 84 -11.72 -5.65 -11.07
N PRO A 85 -10.87 -6.54 -10.53
CA PRO A 85 -11.21 -7.26 -9.32
C PRO A 85 -11.69 -6.25 -8.27
N PRO A 86 -12.80 -6.53 -7.57
CA PRO A 86 -13.29 -5.63 -6.54
C PRO A 86 -12.16 -5.43 -5.55
N THR A 87 -11.75 -4.19 -5.38
CA THR A 87 -10.75 -3.86 -4.37
C THR A 87 -11.36 -4.22 -3.02
N ASN A 88 -10.65 -4.97 -2.18
CA ASN A 88 -11.10 -5.22 -0.80
C ASN A 88 -11.17 -3.94 0.07
N SER A 89 -10.98 -2.76 -0.54
CA SER A 89 -10.97 -1.44 0.09
C SER A 89 -12.29 -0.71 -0.17
N LYS A 90 -12.89 -0.12 0.87
CA LYS A 90 -14.02 0.81 0.79
C LYS A 90 -13.53 2.19 1.23
N ALA A 91 -13.66 3.19 0.37
CA ALA A 91 -13.28 4.56 0.72
C ALA A 91 -14.13 5.09 1.89
N ILE A 92 -13.47 5.73 2.85
CA ILE A 92 -14.10 6.43 3.97
C ILE A 92 -13.97 7.91 3.70
N HIS A 93 -15.09 8.64 3.72
CA HIS A 93 -15.11 10.10 3.55
C HIS A 93 -15.76 10.72 4.79
N GLY A 94 -15.21 11.83 5.28
CA GLY A 94 -15.82 12.64 6.34
C GLY A 94 -15.82 12.04 7.75
N GLN A 95 -15.01 11.00 8.02
CA GLN A 95 -14.87 10.41 9.36
C GLN A 95 -13.56 10.81 10.06
N ASN A 96 -13.02 11.98 9.71
CA ASN A 96 -11.84 12.54 10.35
C ASN A 96 -12.18 12.94 11.79
N PHE A 97 -11.26 12.74 12.70
CA PHE A 97 -11.47 13.02 14.12
C PHE A 97 -10.17 13.42 14.80
N THR A 98 -10.29 14.09 15.94
CA THR A 98 -9.17 14.30 16.86
C THR A 98 -9.31 13.38 18.04
N GLY A 99 -8.19 12.99 18.62
CA GLY A 99 -8.22 12.15 19.79
C GLY A 99 -6.88 11.93 20.44
N LYS A 100 -6.91 11.33 21.62
CA LYS A 100 -5.73 10.98 22.39
C LYS A 100 -5.33 9.53 22.10
N VAL A 101 -4.05 9.29 21.79
CA VAL A 101 -3.56 7.91 21.58
C VAL A 101 -3.51 7.16 22.91
N VAL A 102 -4.27 6.06 23.02
CA VAL A 102 -4.39 5.25 24.25
C VAL A 102 -3.58 3.96 24.19
N GLU A 103 -3.37 3.40 23.01
CA GLU A 103 -2.57 2.18 22.82
C GLU A 103 -1.80 2.24 21.49
N VAL A 104 -0.61 1.65 21.48
CA VAL A 104 0.11 1.32 20.26
C VAL A 104 0.16 -0.20 20.13
N VAL A 105 -0.47 -0.74 19.07
CA VAL A 105 -0.63 -2.18 18.86
C VAL A 105 0.59 -2.75 18.11
N SER A 106 1.00 -2.08 17.03
CA SER A 106 2.16 -2.42 16.17
C SER A 106 2.82 -1.14 15.63
N GLY A 107 3.89 -1.28 14.83
CA GLY A 107 4.60 -0.14 14.21
C GLY A 107 3.77 0.68 13.21
N ASP A 108 2.58 0.22 12.86
CA ASP A 108 1.64 0.85 11.93
C ASP A 108 0.19 0.87 12.44
N CYS A 109 -0.06 0.48 13.69
CA CYS A 109 -1.42 0.38 14.23
C CYS A 109 -1.50 0.97 15.63
N ILE A 110 -2.41 1.92 15.80
CA ILE A 110 -2.66 2.64 17.06
C ILE A 110 -4.14 2.61 17.41
N ILE A 111 -4.46 2.83 18.68
CA ILE A 111 -5.81 3.05 19.18
C ILE A 111 -5.89 4.49 19.69
N VAL A 112 -6.88 5.22 19.20
CA VAL A 112 -7.11 6.63 19.52
C VAL A 112 -8.48 6.74 20.18
N ALA A 113 -8.53 7.36 21.35
CA ALA A 113 -9.78 7.76 22.00
C ALA A 113 -10.30 9.03 21.32
N ASP A 114 -11.43 8.93 20.62
CA ASP A 114 -12.10 10.02 19.90
C ASP A 114 -12.66 11.06 20.89
N ASP A 115 -12.26 12.32 20.73
CA ASP A 115 -12.68 13.40 21.63
C ASP A 115 -14.19 13.70 21.56
N SER A 116 -14.85 13.32 20.46
CA SER A 116 -16.30 13.52 20.30
C SER A 116 -17.12 12.57 21.17
N ILE A 117 -16.49 11.52 21.71
CA ILE A 117 -17.15 10.49 22.51
C ILE A 117 -16.65 10.59 23.97
N PRO A 118 -17.55 10.52 24.97
CA PRO A 118 -17.16 10.59 26.37
C PRO A 118 -16.08 9.56 26.75
N TYR A 119 -15.08 10.04 27.49
CA TYR A 119 -13.98 9.20 28.00
C TYR A 119 -14.53 8.03 28.84
N GLY A 120 -14.00 6.83 28.59
CA GLY A 120 -14.42 5.60 29.25
C GLY A 120 -15.55 4.84 28.54
N SER A 121 -16.15 5.42 27.49
CA SER A 121 -17.03 4.67 26.59
C SER A 121 -16.19 3.73 25.70
N PRO A 122 -16.53 2.44 25.59
CA PRO A 122 -15.87 1.53 24.66
C PRO A 122 -15.94 1.98 23.20
N LEU A 123 -16.92 2.82 22.87
CA LEU A 123 -17.10 3.38 21.52
C LEU A 123 -16.10 4.51 21.22
N ALA A 124 -15.45 5.09 22.23
CA ALA A 124 -14.45 6.14 22.04
C ALA A 124 -13.16 5.58 21.42
N GLU A 125 -12.85 4.30 21.64
CA GLU A 125 -11.60 3.69 21.17
C GLU A 125 -11.69 3.28 19.70
N ARG A 126 -11.03 4.05 18.84
CA ARG A 126 -10.92 3.77 17.40
C ARG A 126 -9.54 3.23 17.06
N ARG A 127 -9.51 2.02 16.50
CA ARG A 127 -8.29 1.40 15.99
C ARG A 127 -8.00 1.89 14.58
N VAL A 128 -6.82 2.47 14.37
CA VAL A 128 -6.40 3.08 13.11
C VAL A 128 -5.09 2.45 12.65
N ASN A 129 -5.05 1.99 11.40
CA ASN A 129 -3.81 1.59 10.74
C ASN A 129 -3.28 2.74 9.89
N LEU A 130 -1.97 2.98 9.91
CA LEU A 130 -1.34 4.03 9.12
C LEU A 130 -1.48 3.69 7.63
N SER A 131 -1.99 4.63 6.84
CA SER A 131 -2.19 4.46 5.40
C SER A 131 -0.85 4.37 4.65
N SER A 132 -0.89 3.63 3.53
CA SER A 132 0.21 3.52 2.54
C SER A 132 1.56 3.02 3.05
N ILE A 133 1.62 2.49 4.29
CA ILE A 133 2.83 1.89 4.84
C ILE A 133 2.55 0.50 5.43
N ARG A 134 3.59 -0.31 5.54
CA ARG A 134 3.57 -1.61 6.23
C ARG A 134 4.77 -1.72 7.15
N CYS A 135 4.53 -2.08 8.41
CA CYS A 135 5.58 -2.36 9.38
C CYS A 135 5.85 -3.86 9.55
N PRO A 136 7.02 -4.25 10.08
CA PRO A 136 7.31 -5.62 10.47
C PRO A 136 6.25 -6.16 11.45
N LYS A 137 5.79 -7.39 11.21
CA LYS A 137 4.74 -8.01 12.01
C LYS A 137 5.25 -8.33 13.43
N ILE A 138 4.47 -7.97 14.44
CA ILE A 138 4.80 -8.27 15.85
C ILE A 138 4.73 -9.76 16.20
N GLY A 139 4.18 -10.59 15.29
CA GLY A 139 3.94 -12.01 15.52
C GLY A 139 2.71 -12.25 16.41
N ASN A 140 2.40 -13.53 16.65
CA ASN A 140 1.31 -13.95 17.51
C ASN A 140 1.75 -15.15 18.34
N PRO A 141 2.02 -14.95 19.65
CA PRO A 141 2.44 -16.03 20.54
C PRO A 141 1.45 -17.20 20.61
N ARG A 142 0.14 -16.95 20.43
CA ARG A 142 -0.89 -18.00 20.43
C ARG A 142 -0.85 -18.88 19.18
N ARG A 143 -0.15 -18.45 18.13
CA ARG A 143 0.01 -19.16 16.86
C ARG A 143 1.47 -19.57 16.59
N ASP A 144 2.33 -19.48 17.60
CA ASP A 144 3.79 -19.69 17.50
C ASP A 144 4.45 -18.85 16.37
N GLU A 145 3.85 -17.71 16.03
CA GLU A 145 4.36 -16.80 15.03
C GLU A 145 5.31 -15.81 15.72
N LYS A 146 6.61 -15.96 15.48
CA LYS A 146 7.64 -15.09 16.06
C LYS A 146 7.56 -13.67 15.48
N PRO A 147 7.90 -12.63 16.28
CA PRO A 147 8.02 -11.28 15.76
C PRO A 147 9.04 -11.21 14.62
N ALA A 148 8.70 -10.49 13.56
CA ALA A 148 9.65 -10.17 12.50
C ALA A 148 10.79 -9.28 13.06
N PRO A 149 11.97 -9.27 12.42
CA PRO A 149 13.06 -8.37 12.79
C PRO A 149 12.57 -6.91 12.87
N TYR A 150 13.02 -6.19 13.90
CA TYR A 150 12.66 -4.79 14.16
C TYR A 150 11.18 -4.51 14.49
N ALA A 151 10.32 -5.52 14.63
CA ALA A 151 8.90 -5.31 14.91
C ALA A 151 8.64 -4.70 16.29
N ARG A 152 9.44 -5.07 17.30
CA ARG A 152 9.30 -4.53 18.66
C ARG A 152 9.81 -3.09 18.72
N GLU A 153 10.89 -2.82 18.00
CA GLU A 153 11.55 -1.53 17.88
C GLU A 153 10.65 -0.52 17.15
N ALA A 154 10.00 -0.94 16.06
CA ALA A 154 9.01 -0.12 15.35
C ALA A 154 7.81 0.23 16.25
N LYS A 155 7.29 -0.75 17.00
CA LYS A 155 6.22 -0.53 17.99
C LYS A 155 6.66 0.47 19.07
N GLU A 156 7.84 0.28 19.63
CA GLU A 156 8.36 1.11 20.72
C GLU A 156 8.66 2.55 20.26
N PHE A 157 9.11 2.71 19.02
CA PHE A 157 9.30 4.02 18.40
C PHE A 157 8.00 4.82 18.33
N LEU A 158 6.89 4.19 17.93
CA LEU A 158 5.58 4.84 17.97
C LEU A 158 5.11 5.07 19.41
N ARG A 159 5.26 4.08 20.29
CA ARG A 159 4.81 4.16 21.68
C ARG A 159 5.42 5.36 22.42
N THR A 160 6.74 5.54 22.32
CA THR A 160 7.45 6.64 23.00
C THR A 160 7.06 8.04 22.50
N ARG A 161 6.57 8.15 21.26
CA ARG A 161 6.21 9.44 20.64
C ARG A 161 4.73 9.76 20.70
N LEU A 162 3.87 8.75 20.62
CA LEU A 162 2.43 8.93 20.42
C LEU A 162 1.61 8.72 21.69
N ILE A 163 2.00 7.80 22.57
CA ILE A 163 1.15 7.41 23.70
C ILE A 163 0.80 8.64 24.56
N GLY A 164 -0.49 8.81 24.83
CA GLY A 164 -1.02 9.94 25.59
C GLY A 164 -0.99 11.29 24.88
N ARG A 165 -0.54 11.38 23.62
CA ARG A 165 -0.55 12.64 22.85
C ARG A 165 -1.85 12.81 22.07
N GLN A 166 -2.20 14.07 21.84
CA GLN A 166 -3.27 14.47 20.96
C GLN A 166 -2.84 14.29 19.50
N VAL A 167 -3.70 13.71 18.66
CA VAL A 167 -3.48 13.52 17.23
C VAL A 167 -4.71 13.94 16.42
N ASN A 168 -4.48 14.30 15.16
CA ASN A 168 -5.52 14.46 14.16
C ASN A 168 -5.48 13.25 13.21
N VAL A 169 -6.60 12.56 13.06
CA VAL A 169 -6.73 11.37 12.22
C VAL A 169 -7.60 11.70 11.01
N GLN A 170 -7.06 11.46 9.82
CA GLN A 170 -7.78 11.53 8.56
C GLN A 170 -8.04 10.12 8.05
N MET A 171 -9.30 9.67 8.12
CA MET A 171 -9.69 8.32 7.70
C MET A 171 -9.80 8.25 6.17
N GLU A 172 -9.21 7.24 5.55
CA GLU A 172 -9.11 7.15 4.08
C GLU A 172 -9.89 5.96 3.51
N TYR A 173 -9.68 4.75 4.05
CA TYR A 173 -10.34 3.55 3.55
C TYR A 173 -10.36 2.42 4.57
N SER A 174 -11.33 1.52 4.45
CA SER A 174 -11.39 0.25 5.19
C SER A 174 -11.04 -0.90 4.28
N ARG A 175 -10.22 -1.86 4.73
CA ARG A 175 -9.98 -3.13 4.03
C ARG A 175 -10.57 -4.31 4.78
N LYS A 176 -11.31 -5.17 4.07
CA LYS A 176 -11.66 -6.50 4.58
C LYS A 176 -10.45 -7.40 4.41
N VAL A 177 -9.83 -7.79 5.53
CA VAL A 177 -8.74 -8.76 5.50
C VAL A 177 -9.29 -10.12 5.84
N GLY A 178 -9.49 -10.92 4.79
CA GLY A 178 -9.60 -12.36 4.93
C GLY A 178 -8.25 -12.94 5.32
N THR A 179 -8.25 -14.05 6.06
CA THR A 179 -7.04 -14.86 6.30
C THR A 179 -6.45 -15.27 4.96
N ALA A 180 -5.42 -14.56 4.48
CA ALA A 180 -4.73 -14.89 3.25
C ALA A 180 -3.71 -16.01 3.51
N ASP A 181 -4.06 -17.21 3.05
CA ASP A 181 -3.27 -18.05 2.14
C ASP A 181 -3.90 -19.45 2.10
N GLY A 182 -4.50 -19.81 0.96
CA GLY A 182 -4.56 -21.15 0.35
C GLY A 182 -4.91 -22.42 1.13
N SER A 183 -5.10 -22.40 2.44
CA SER A 183 -5.48 -23.54 3.26
C SER A 183 -6.97 -23.44 3.60
N ALA A 184 -7.69 -24.53 3.37
CA ALA A 184 -9.13 -24.67 3.56
C ALA A 184 -9.60 -23.99 4.86
N VAL A 185 -10.66 -23.18 4.73
CA VAL A 185 -11.32 -22.53 5.87
C VAL A 185 -11.90 -23.64 6.76
N PRO A 186 -11.46 -23.79 8.02
CA PRO A 186 -12.17 -24.66 8.96
C PRO A 186 -13.55 -24.06 9.23
N ALA A 187 -14.58 -24.90 9.26
CA ALA A 187 -15.93 -24.48 9.64
C ALA A 187 -15.88 -23.82 11.03
N GLY A 188 -16.19 -22.52 11.11
CA GLY A 188 -16.08 -21.70 12.33
C GLY A 188 -15.06 -20.54 12.28
N ALA A 189 -14.51 -20.20 11.11
CA ALA A 189 -13.57 -19.08 10.99
C ALA A 189 -14.20 -17.74 11.44
N PRO A 190 -13.44 -16.88 12.18
CA PRO A 190 -13.90 -15.57 12.56
C PRO A 190 -14.17 -14.73 11.32
N GLU A 191 -15.28 -14.00 11.34
CA GLU A 191 -15.74 -13.07 10.32
C GLU A 191 -14.59 -12.20 9.77
N ALA A 192 -14.58 -11.94 8.46
CA ALA A 192 -13.53 -11.16 7.81
C ALA A 192 -13.29 -9.85 8.57
N ARG A 193 -12.08 -9.70 9.15
CA ARG A 193 -11.77 -8.53 9.99
C ARG A 193 -11.64 -7.31 9.10
N THR A 194 -12.54 -6.35 9.29
CA THR A 194 -12.41 -5.02 8.66
C THR A 194 -11.34 -4.24 9.40
N MET A 195 -10.38 -3.69 8.65
CA MET A 195 -9.31 -2.85 9.16
C MET A 195 -9.46 -1.45 8.56
N ASP A 196 -9.48 -0.42 9.41
CA ASP A 196 -9.57 0.95 8.95
C ASP A 196 -8.18 1.59 8.83
N PHE A 197 -7.97 2.34 7.76
CA PHE A 197 -6.71 3.00 7.42
C PHE A 197 -6.89 4.50 7.34
N GLY A 198 -5.91 5.24 7.85
CA GLY A 198 -5.91 6.69 7.83
C GLY A 198 -4.52 7.28 8.05
N SER A 199 -4.41 8.56 7.69
CA SER A 199 -3.25 9.39 7.99
C SER A 199 -3.36 9.97 9.40
N VAL A 200 -2.26 9.94 10.16
CA VAL A 200 -2.23 10.43 11.54
C VAL A 200 -1.20 11.55 11.65
N PHE A 201 -1.60 12.67 12.22
CA PHE A 201 -0.79 13.87 12.34
C PHE A 201 -0.64 14.29 13.80
N LEU A 202 0.61 14.53 14.21
CA LEU A 202 0.95 15.13 15.49
C LEU A 202 0.91 16.65 15.36
N PRO A 203 -0.02 17.38 16.00
CA PRO A 203 -0.07 18.83 15.91
C PRO A 203 1.25 19.43 16.40
N SER A 204 1.80 20.38 15.64
CA SER A 204 2.97 21.14 16.07
C SER A 204 2.59 21.94 17.32
N ALA A 205 3.37 21.83 18.39
CA ALA A 205 3.13 22.60 19.60
C ALA A 205 3.30 24.09 19.30
N SER A 206 2.21 24.84 19.17
CA SER A 206 2.26 26.29 19.36
C SER A 206 2.56 26.52 20.84
N LYS A 207 3.68 27.19 21.13
CA LYS A 207 4.06 27.65 22.47
C LYS A 207 2.85 28.28 23.18
N ALA A 208 2.50 27.76 24.35
CA ALA A 208 1.67 28.48 25.31
C ALA A 208 2.58 29.01 26.42
N GLU A 209 2.92 30.31 26.38
CA GLU A 209 3.21 31.19 27.53
C GLU A 209 3.52 32.63 27.06
N GLY A 210 2.70 33.60 27.49
CA GLY A 210 3.12 34.98 27.79
C GLY A 210 3.16 36.08 26.70
N ASP A 211 2.20 37.00 26.80
CA ASP A 211 2.31 38.48 26.65
C ASP A 211 1.93 39.23 25.34
N ASN A 212 1.30 40.39 25.55
CA ASN A 212 0.58 41.32 24.63
C ASN A 212 1.41 41.99 23.51
N ALA A 213 0.87 42.09 22.26
CA ALA A 213 0.95 43.24 21.31
C ALA A 213 0.43 42.86 19.89
N PRO A 214 -0.01 43.82 19.03
CA PRO A 214 -1.07 43.59 18.06
C PRO A 214 -0.63 43.01 16.70
N SER A 215 -1.60 42.32 16.10
CA SER A 215 -1.53 41.54 14.87
C SER A 215 -1.24 42.38 13.62
N ALA A 216 -0.24 41.96 12.85
CA ALA A 216 -0.04 42.35 11.47
C ALA A 216 -0.16 41.13 10.55
N VAL A 217 -1.13 41.24 9.63
CA VAL A 217 -1.28 40.58 8.32
C VAL A 217 -1.46 39.05 8.31
N ALA A 218 -2.72 38.64 8.14
CA ALA A 218 -3.11 37.29 7.79
C ALA A 218 -2.70 36.96 6.34
N SER A 219 -1.77 36.01 6.18
CA SER A 219 -1.56 35.30 4.92
C SER A 219 -2.35 33.99 4.94
N THR A 220 -3.35 33.94 4.07
CA THR A 220 -4.07 32.80 3.50
C THR A 220 -3.43 31.41 3.66
N GLY A 221 -4.06 30.58 4.49
CA GLY A 221 -4.59 29.28 4.05
C GLY A 221 -3.62 28.17 3.65
N SER A 222 -2.70 27.78 4.54
CA SER A 222 -2.27 26.37 4.63
C SER A 222 -2.39 25.95 6.08
N GLN A 223 -3.38 25.09 6.39
CA GLN A 223 -3.41 24.43 7.69
C GLN A 223 -2.05 23.77 7.86
N GLN A 224 -1.27 24.16 8.87
CA GLN A 224 -0.08 23.43 9.28
C GLN A 224 -0.56 22.08 9.82
N ILE A 225 -0.81 21.16 8.90
CA ILE A 225 -1.04 19.76 9.19
C ILE A 225 0.27 19.33 9.86
N GLY A 226 0.18 18.96 11.13
CA GLY A 226 1.34 18.64 11.95
C GLY A 226 2.15 17.47 11.39
N VAL A 227 3.12 16.97 12.16
CA VAL A 227 4.05 15.94 11.65
C VAL A 227 3.31 14.65 11.30
N ASN A 228 3.45 14.19 10.05
CA ASN A 228 2.88 12.93 9.58
C ASN A 228 3.60 11.73 10.22
N VAL A 229 2.85 10.94 10.97
CA VAL A 229 3.39 9.78 11.70
C VAL A 229 3.91 8.71 10.74
N ALA A 230 3.25 8.48 9.60
CA ALA A 230 3.67 7.46 8.64
C ALA A 230 5.04 7.78 8.04
N GLU A 231 5.30 9.05 7.74
CA GLU A 231 6.59 9.53 7.26
C GLU A 231 7.70 9.37 8.31
N LEU A 232 7.40 9.60 9.60
CA LEU A 232 8.36 9.36 10.68
C LEU A 232 8.77 7.88 10.77
N VAL A 233 7.82 6.97 10.58
CA VAL A 233 8.07 5.52 10.60
C VAL A 233 8.95 5.11 9.42
N VAL A 234 8.60 5.54 8.20
CA VAL A 234 9.37 5.23 6.99
C VAL A 234 10.75 5.88 7.04
N GLY A 235 10.85 7.15 7.45
CA GLY A 235 12.11 7.88 7.56
C GLY A 235 13.10 7.28 8.56
N ARG A 236 12.61 6.44 9.49
CA ARG A 236 13.45 5.69 10.43
C ARG A 236 13.74 4.26 10.00
N GLY A 237 13.24 3.84 8.84
CA GLY A 237 13.41 2.49 8.29
C GLY A 237 12.53 1.42 8.97
N PHE A 238 11.50 1.82 9.71
CA PHE A 238 10.62 0.90 10.44
C PHE A 238 9.41 0.44 9.62
N GLY A 239 9.21 0.97 8.41
CA GLY A 239 8.15 0.55 7.50
C GLY A 239 8.47 0.82 6.04
N ASN A 240 7.78 0.13 5.15
CA ASN A 240 7.88 0.28 3.70
C ASN A 240 6.60 0.88 3.13
N VAL A 241 6.73 1.71 2.08
CA VAL A 241 5.59 2.25 1.33
C VAL A 241 4.96 1.16 0.46
N VAL A 242 3.62 1.15 0.37
CA VAL A 242 2.81 0.11 -0.31
C VAL A 242 1.90 0.70 -1.36
#